data_AF-A0A382TJU7-F1
#
_entry.id   AF-A0A382TJU7-F1
#
_cell.length_a   1.000
_cell.length_b   1.000
_cell.length_c   1.000
_cell.angle_alpha   90.00
_cell.angle_beta   90.00
_cell.angle_gamma   90.00
#
_symmetry.space_group_name_H-M   'P 1'
#
loop_
_entity.id
_entity.type
_entity.pdbx_description
1 polymer ?
#
loop_
_entity_poly.entity_id
_entity_poly.type
_entity_poly.pdbx_seq_one_letter_code
_entity_poly.pdbx_strand_id
1 'polypeptide(L)'
;MDVGLGTRGRRKFLTQWRWSNPSVKDIFAELTGGLIGRWTLPSDLDQDYINQLTAEIRIEKTDSKGRVSHEWKKIRRDDHLRDCELMITVGSLAAGVMGKE
;
A
#
# COMPACT_ATOMS: atom_id res chain seq x y z
N MET A 1 4.56 -27.29 43.69
CA MET A 1 3.53 -26.22 43.69
C MET A 1 3.02 -26.10 42.27
N ASP A 2 1.82 -26.61 42.07
CA ASP A 2 1.04 -26.40 40.85
C ASP A 2 0.66 -24.92 40.73
N VAL A 3 0.91 -24.34 39.56
CA VAL A 3 0.30 -23.07 39.13
C VAL A 3 -0.50 -23.40 37.88
N GLY A 4 -1.82 -23.33 38.03
CA GLY A 4 -2.79 -23.97 37.15
C GLY A 4 -3.08 -23.30 35.81
N LEU A 5 -3.71 -24.12 34.97
CA LEU A 5 -4.71 -23.86 33.92
C LEU A 5 -4.69 -22.52 33.17
N GLY A 6 -4.37 -22.59 31.87
CA GLY A 6 -4.76 -21.57 30.90
C GLY A 6 -4.51 -21.97 29.45
N THR A 7 -5.57 -22.35 28.73
CA THR A 7 -5.68 -22.51 27.26
C THR A 7 -5.10 -23.79 26.60
N ARG A 8 -5.75 -24.93 26.84
CA ARG A 8 -5.86 -26.02 25.83
C ARG A 8 -6.91 -25.66 24.75
N GLY A 9 -6.82 -24.45 24.17
CA GLY A 9 -7.65 -24.09 23.02
C GLY A 9 -7.09 -24.74 21.76
N ARG A 10 -7.95 -25.27 20.85
CA ARG A 10 -7.51 -25.70 19.51
C ARG A 10 -6.72 -24.54 18.88
N ARG A 11 -5.43 -24.76 18.58
CA ARG A 11 -4.63 -23.79 17.83
C ARG A 11 -5.30 -23.62 16.46
N LYS A 12 -5.97 -22.48 16.26
CA LYS A 12 -6.44 -22.08 14.93
C LYS A 12 -5.26 -21.42 14.23
N PHE A 13 -4.76 -22.05 13.17
CA PHE A 13 -3.81 -21.39 12.28
C PHE A 13 -4.56 -20.25 11.58
N LEU A 14 -4.02 -19.04 11.69
CA LEU A 14 -4.50 -17.89 10.94
C LEU A 14 -3.77 -17.88 9.60
N THR A 15 -4.51 -17.78 8.50
CA THR A 15 -3.92 -17.57 7.18
C THR A 15 -3.25 -16.20 7.17
N GLN A 16 -1.93 -16.18 7.00
CA GLN A 16 -1.18 -14.94 6.79
C GLN A 16 -1.19 -14.61 5.30
N TRP A 17 -1.75 -13.45 4.95
CA TRP A 17 -1.64 -12.88 3.62
C TRP A 17 -0.46 -11.92 3.57
N ARG A 18 0.33 -11.99 2.49
CA ARG A 18 1.44 -11.08 2.21
C ARG A 18 1.21 -10.42 0.87
N TRP A 19 1.59 -9.15 0.76
CA TRP A 19 1.47 -8.37 -0.47
C TRP A 19 2.77 -7.62 -0.76
N SER A 20 3.00 -7.33 -2.05
CA SER A 20 4.19 -6.62 -2.51
C SER A 20 3.96 -5.11 -2.38
N ASN A 21 4.72 -4.47 -1.49
CA ASN A 21 4.63 -3.03 -1.31
C ASN A 21 4.93 -2.22 -2.60
N PRO A 22 6.06 -2.42 -3.32
CA PRO A 22 6.34 -1.66 -4.53
C PRO A 22 5.29 -1.87 -5.63
N SER A 23 4.77 -3.10 -5.81
CA SER A 23 3.75 -3.37 -6.83
C SER A 23 2.43 -2.66 -6.54
N VAL A 24 2.00 -2.64 -5.28
CA VAL A 24 0.76 -1.94 -4.90
C VAL A 24 0.93 -0.42 -5.00
N LYS A 25 2.12 0.11 -4.69
CA LYS A 25 2.44 1.54 -4.90
C LYS A 25 2.35 1.92 -6.38
N ASP A 26 2.82 1.05 -7.29
CA ASP A 26 2.70 1.27 -8.73
C ASP A 26 1.22 1.29 -9.17
N ILE A 27 0.42 0.30 -8.76
CA ILE A 27 -1.02 0.26 -9.03
C ILE A 27 -1.73 1.50 -8.48
N PHE A 28 -1.40 1.90 -7.25
CA PHE A 28 -1.99 3.09 -6.64
C PHE A 28 -1.62 4.37 -7.39
N ALA A 29 -0.38 4.49 -7.88
CA ALA A 29 0.04 5.61 -8.71
C ALA A 29 -0.73 5.67 -10.04
N GLU A 30 -0.94 4.52 -10.68
CA GLU A 30 -1.73 4.43 -11.92
C GLU A 30 -3.21 4.76 -11.67
N LEU A 31 -3.76 4.34 -10.53
CA LEU A 31 -5.14 4.60 -10.12
C LEU A 31 -5.36 6.09 -9.82
N THR A 32 -4.47 6.71 -9.04
CA THR A 32 -4.52 8.15 -8.73
C THR A 32 -4.23 9.02 -9.94
N GLY A 33 -3.39 8.54 -10.87
CA GLY A 33 -3.16 9.16 -12.18
C GLY A 33 -4.30 9.00 -13.19
N GLY A 34 -5.32 8.19 -12.87
CA GLY A 34 -6.49 7.99 -13.72
C GLY A 34 -6.31 6.99 -14.87
N LEU A 35 -5.22 6.20 -14.88
CA LEU A 35 -4.91 5.26 -15.96
C LEU A 35 -5.74 3.97 -15.90
N ILE A 36 -5.94 3.43 -14.70
CA ILE A 36 -6.58 2.12 -14.48
C ILE A 36 -7.94 2.23 -13.77
N GLY A 37 -8.45 3.44 -13.60
CA GLY A 37 -9.71 3.68 -12.91
C GLY A 37 -9.90 5.14 -12.50
N ARG A 38 -11.06 5.42 -11.92
CA ARG A 38 -11.37 6.74 -11.38
C ARG A 38 -11.18 6.74 -9.87
N TRP A 39 -10.11 7.38 -9.43
CA TRP A 39 -9.92 7.70 -8.03
C TRP A 39 -10.39 9.13 -7.76
N THR A 40 -11.10 9.33 -6.66
CA THR A 40 -11.72 10.61 -6.33
C THR A 40 -11.39 11.02 -4.92
N LEU A 41 -11.18 12.32 -4.74
CA LEU A 41 -10.98 12.94 -3.45
C LEU A 41 -12.20 13.79 -3.07
N PRO A 42 -12.64 13.76 -1.81
CA PRO A 42 -13.54 14.77 -1.28
C PRO A 42 -13.00 16.18 -1.48
N SER A 43 -13.90 17.17 -1.65
CA SER A 43 -13.52 18.56 -1.89
C SER A 43 -13.04 19.30 -0.64
N ASP A 44 -13.28 18.75 0.55
CA ASP A 44 -13.07 19.34 1.86
C ASP A 44 -11.84 18.75 2.60
N LEU A 45 -10.91 18.15 1.86
CA LEU A 45 -9.70 17.57 2.44
C LEU A 45 -8.71 18.63 2.92
N ASP A 46 -8.02 18.30 4.01
CA ASP A 46 -6.86 19.05 4.45
C ASP A 46 -5.65 18.78 3.53
N GLN A 47 -4.79 19.78 3.38
CA GLN A 47 -3.54 19.69 2.64
C GLN A 47 -2.60 18.65 3.25
N ASP A 48 -2.70 18.38 4.55
CA ASP A 48 -1.94 17.32 5.22
C ASP A 48 -2.20 15.95 4.62
N TYR A 49 -3.46 15.63 4.28
CA TYR A 49 -3.80 14.36 3.63
C TYR A 49 -3.06 14.22 2.30
N ILE A 50 -3.05 15.27 1.47
CA ILE A 50 -2.35 15.28 0.18
C ILE A 50 -0.83 15.17 0.37
N ASN A 51 -0.28 15.83 1.39
CA ASN A 51 1.16 15.79 1.69
C ASN A 51 1.61 14.39 2.10
N GLN A 52 0.81 13.70 2.94
CA GLN A 52 1.08 12.33 3.36
C GLN A 52 0.90 11.35 2.21
N LEU A 53 -0.13 11.53 1.36
CA LEU A 53 -0.37 10.68 0.21
C LEU A 53 0.76 10.73 -0.83
N THR A 54 1.37 11.90 -0.97
CA THR A 54 2.50 12.14 -1.88
C THR A 54 3.85 12.08 -1.18
N ALA A 55 3.93 11.51 0.03
CA ALA A 55 5.15 11.43 0.83
C ALA A 55 6.26 10.57 0.21
N GLU A 56 5.94 9.78 -0.81
CA GLU A 56 6.90 9.05 -1.62
C GLU A 56 6.70 9.33 -3.11
N ILE A 57 7.81 9.31 -3.85
CA ILE A 57 7.83 9.48 -5.30
C ILE A 57 8.55 8.30 -5.95
N ARG A 58 8.13 7.96 -7.17
CA ARG A 58 8.82 7.01 -8.04
C ARG A 58 9.97 7.73 -8.73
N ILE A 59 11.20 7.28 -8.51
CA ILE A 59 12.40 7.83 -9.14
C ILE A 59 13.00 6.81 -10.10
N GLU A 60 13.52 7.32 -11.22
CA GLU A 60 14.29 6.55 -12.17
C GLU A 60 15.75 6.47 -11.69
N LYS A 61 16.32 5.27 -11.73
CA LYS A 61 17.69 4.97 -11.33
C LYS A 61 18.39 4.18 -12.41
N THR A 62 19.46 4.76 -12.92
CA THR A 62 20.32 4.14 -13.92
C THR A 62 21.52 3.50 -13.25
N ASP A 63 21.70 2.19 -13.44
CA ASP A 63 22.88 1.47 -12.98
C ASP A 63 24.11 1.83 -13.84
N SER A 64 25.30 1.57 -13.32
CA SER A 64 26.61 1.62 -13.98
C SER A 64 26.65 0.93 -15.36
N LYS A 65 25.77 -0.05 -15.59
CA LYS A 65 25.61 -0.78 -16.86
C LYS A 65 24.57 -0.18 -17.80
N GLY A 66 24.06 1.03 -17.51
CA GLY A 66 23.05 1.72 -18.30
C GLY A 66 21.63 1.15 -18.17
N ARG A 67 21.37 0.25 -17.21
CA ARG A 67 20.04 -0.32 -16.99
C ARG A 67 19.19 0.66 -16.18
N VAL A 68 18.02 0.98 -16.71
CA VAL A 68 17.03 1.82 -16.05
C VAL A 68 16.15 0.96 -15.14
N SER A 69 16.02 1.37 -13.88
CA SER A 69 15.16 0.78 -12.87
C SER A 69 14.34 1.87 -12.18
N HIS A 70 13.22 1.50 -11.58
CA HIS A 70 12.41 2.44 -10.81
C HIS A 70 12.44 2.05 -9.33
N GLU A 71 12.65 3.03 -8.46
CA GLU A 71 12.56 2.85 -7.01
C GLU A 71 11.62 3.88 -6.38
N TRP A 72 10.90 3.48 -5.33
CA TRP A 72 10.08 4.39 -4.53
C TRP A 72 10.94 5.03 -3.45
N LYS A 73 11.06 6.36 -3.48
CA LYS A 73 11.84 7.14 -2.52
C LYS A 73 10.93 7.97 -1.63
N LYS A 74 11.11 7.84 -0.32
CA LYS A 74 10.45 8.67 0.68
C LYS A 74 11.04 10.08 0.70
N ILE A 75 10.17 11.08 0.54
CA ILE A 75 10.50 12.52 0.49
C ILE A 75 9.91 13.32 1.65
N ARG A 76 8.92 12.78 2.36
CA ARG A 76 8.38 13.33 3.61
C ARG A 76 8.38 12.27 4.71
N ARG A 77 8.39 12.71 5.97
CA ARG A 77 8.46 11.80 7.13
C ARG A 77 7.15 11.03 7.31
N ASP A 78 6.02 11.71 7.19
CA ASP A 78 4.71 11.16 7.51
C ASP A 78 4.03 10.63 6.25
N ASP A 79 3.68 9.35 6.27
CA ASP A 79 3.08 8.59 5.15
C ASP A 79 1.93 7.68 5.62
N HIS A 80 1.48 7.82 6.87
CA HIS A 80 0.50 6.93 7.48
C HIS A 80 -0.82 6.88 6.69
N LEU A 81 -1.31 8.02 6.21
CA LEU A 81 -2.52 8.06 5.38
C LEU A 81 -2.32 7.36 4.04
N ARG A 82 -1.10 7.39 3.49
CA ARG A 82 -0.77 6.64 2.27
C ARG A 82 -0.79 5.14 2.53
N ASP A 83 -0.24 4.68 3.64
CA ASP A 83 -0.27 3.26 4.01
C ASP A 83 -1.72 2.75 4.15
N CYS A 84 -2.63 3.57 4.68
CA CYS A 84 -4.06 3.26 4.71
C CYS A 84 -4.64 3.08 3.30
N GLU A 85 -4.36 4.00 2.37
CA GLU A 85 -4.80 3.90 0.98
C GLU A 85 -4.23 2.67 0.26
N LEU A 86 -2.96 2.31 0.53
CA LEU A 86 -2.37 1.08 0.00
C LEU A 86 -3.08 -0.17 0.54
N MET A 87 -3.48 -0.19 1.82
CA MET A 87 -4.27 -1.29 2.38
C MET A 87 -5.67 -1.38 1.78
N ILE A 88 -6.33 -0.25 1.51
CA ILE A 88 -7.62 -0.22 0.80
C ILE A 88 -7.46 -0.75 -0.63
N THR A 89 -6.37 -0.37 -1.31
CA THR A 89 -6.01 -0.86 -2.64
C THR A 89 -5.81 -2.39 -2.63
N VAL A 90 -5.07 -2.93 -1.64
CA VAL A 90 -4.90 -4.38 -1.45
C VAL A 90 -6.23 -5.08 -1.23
N GLY A 91 -7.09 -4.53 -0.36
CA GLY A 91 -8.43 -5.08 -0.11
C GLY A 91 -9.28 -5.13 -1.39
N SER A 92 -9.20 -4.10 -2.21
CA SER A 92 -9.91 -3.99 -3.49
C SER A 92 -9.40 -5.00 -4.53
N LEU A 93 -8.09 -5.22 -4.59
CA LEU A 93 -7.49 -6.27 -5.42
C LEU A 93 -7.91 -7.67 -4.96
N ALA A 94 -7.85 -7.92 -3.65
CA ALA A 94 -8.21 -9.21 -3.06
C ALA A 94 -9.71 -9.54 -3.25
N ALA A 95 -10.57 -8.52 -3.21
CA ALA A 95 -12.01 -8.66 -3.50
C ALA A 95 -12.31 -8.80 -5.00
N GLY A 96 -11.32 -8.57 -5.88
CA GLY A 96 -11.49 -8.64 -7.33
C GLY A 96 -12.45 -7.58 -7.87
N VAL A 97 -12.48 -6.39 -7.24
CA VAL A 97 -13.25 -5.22 -7.69
C VAL A 97 -12.41 -4.22 -8.51
N MET A 98 -11.09 -4.43 -8.57
CA MET A 98 -10.17 -3.74 -9.48
C MET A 98 -9.50 -4.76 -10.41
N GLY A 99 -9.23 -4.37 -11.66
CA GLY A 99 -8.57 -5.23 -12.65
C GLY A 99 -9.48 -6.22 -13.39
N LYS A 100 -10.79 -5.98 -13.40
CA LYS A 100 -11.74 -6.67 -14.29
C LYS A 100 -12.21 -5.68 -15.36
N GLU A 101 -11.63 -5.79 -16.55
CA GLU A 101 -12.23 -5.32 -17.79
C GLU A 101 -12.95 -6.49 -18.47
#